data_AF-A0A9Q4IIH5-F1
#
_entry.id   AF-A0A9Q4IIH5-F1
#
_cell.length_a   1.000
_cell.length_b   1.000
_cell.length_c   1.000
_cell.angle_alpha   90.00
_cell.angle_beta   90.00
_cell.angle_gamma   90.00
#
_symmetry.space_group_name_H-M   'P 1'
#
loop_
_entity.id
_entity.type
_entity.pdbx_description
1 polymer ?
#
loop_
_entity_poly.entity_id
_entity_poly.type
_entity_poly.pdbx_seq_one_letter_code
_entity_poly.pdbx_strand_id
1 'polypeptide(L)'
;MLLVVVGNCQAESTRKLLMSTGHFTGERIAPVHELEAADMEWFLDLVARADVLVTQPIRDNYRGLPVGTRQLRTSARRVVVPVLRFDGLMPHQAIIRDPDDPSLNPPVVPYHDLRTLVTAAGHAPAAPPSPDALRRAAAMSVEQIRRREQAHGTVVVSDYLETNPVWHTVNHPDNATLAFMASRVLQELGLSDEPVAPDYEMLGGLDAPVDAAAADALGVSVTGRDQWRERGGGVIDADEIRAAQLEFYRERPALVAHGLQRHAERIANLGLLA
;
A
#
# COMPACT_ATOMS: atom_id res chain seq x y z
N MET A 1 -17.61 21.81 3.81
CA MET A 1 -17.13 21.21 5.08
C MET A 1 -15.62 21.11 5.03
N LEU A 2 -14.92 21.40 6.13
CA LEU A 2 -13.48 21.20 6.25
C LEU A 2 -13.17 19.70 6.38
N LEU A 3 -12.55 19.16 5.34
CA LEU A 3 -12.07 17.78 5.25
C LEU A 3 -10.60 17.71 5.64
N VAL A 4 -10.31 16.83 6.59
CA VAL A 4 -8.95 16.45 6.97
C VAL A 4 -8.75 14.98 6.65
N VAL A 5 -7.72 14.67 5.86
CA VAL A 5 -7.38 13.28 5.49
C VAL A 5 -5.98 12.93 6.00
N VAL A 6 -5.89 11.91 6.88
CA VAL A 6 -4.64 11.54 7.55
C VAL A 6 -4.30 10.08 7.30
N GLY A 7 -3.14 9.82 6.71
CA GLY A 7 -2.68 8.47 6.39
C GLY A 7 -1.31 8.45 5.72
N ASN A 8 -1.00 7.35 5.05
CA ASN A 8 0.19 7.22 4.22
C ASN A 8 0.03 7.98 2.87
N CYS A 9 0.85 7.64 1.87
CA CYS A 9 0.79 8.25 0.53
C CYS A 9 -0.61 8.27 -0.11
N GLN A 10 -1.50 7.34 0.25
CA GLN A 10 -2.88 7.24 -0.27
C GLN A 10 -3.79 8.36 0.24
N ALA A 11 -3.43 9.05 1.33
CA ALA A 11 -4.26 10.08 1.97
C ALA A 11 -4.53 11.26 1.04
N GLU A 12 -3.51 11.73 0.32
CA GLU A 12 -3.66 12.86 -0.59
C GLU A 12 -4.56 12.52 -1.79
N SER A 13 -4.41 11.32 -2.36
CA SER A 13 -5.32 10.85 -3.43
C SER A 13 -6.76 10.73 -2.94
N THR A 14 -6.95 10.21 -1.72
CA THR A 14 -8.26 10.14 -1.08
C THR A 14 -8.87 11.53 -0.89
N ARG A 15 -8.09 12.51 -0.42
CA ARG A 15 -8.51 13.90 -0.28
C ARG A 15 -8.95 14.50 -1.61
N LYS A 16 -8.15 14.33 -2.67
CA LYS A 16 -8.47 14.84 -4.02
C LYS A 16 -9.79 14.29 -4.54
N LEU A 17 -10.01 12.98 -4.41
CA LEU A 17 -11.24 12.33 -4.86
C LEU A 17 -12.46 12.77 -4.05
N LEU A 18 -12.34 12.94 -2.74
CA LEU A 18 -13.44 13.47 -1.93
C LEU A 18 -13.73 14.92 -2.29
N MET A 19 -12.69 15.75 -2.50
CA MET A 19 -12.86 17.15 -2.87
C MET A 19 -13.46 17.35 -4.27
N SER A 20 -13.30 16.38 -5.18
CA SER A 20 -13.86 16.48 -6.53
C SER A 20 -15.39 16.57 -6.54
N THR A 21 -16.07 16.19 -5.44
CA THR A 21 -17.54 16.26 -5.33
C THR A 21 -18.04 17.68 -5.03
N GLY A 22 -17.16 18.63 -4.68
CA GLY A 22 -17.55 20.00 -4.32
C GLY A 22 -18.12 20.18 -2.90
N HIS A 23 -18.29 19.10 -2.11
CA HIS A 23 -18.79 19.18 -0.72
C HIS A 23 -17.75 19.68 0.29
N PHE A 24 -16.47 19.54 -0.06
CA PHE A 24 -15.35 19.67 0.86
C PHE A 24 -14.36 20.74 0.42
N THR A 25 -13.81 21.43 1.41
CA THR A 25 -12.54 22.14 1.32
C THR A 25 -11.53 21.39 2.17
N GLY A 26 -10.24 21.51 1.86
CA GLY A 26 -9.20 20.84 2.65
C GLY A 26 -7.82 21.16 2.14
N GLU A 27 -6.85 21.09 3.05
CA GLU A 27 -5.44 21.33 2.76
C GLU A 27 -4.70 20.00 2.62
N ARG A 28 -3.64 19.97 1.80
CA ARG A 28 -2.77 18.80 1.70
C ARG A 28 -2.01 18.64 3.01
N ILE A 29 -2.02 17.42 3.54
CA ILE A 29 -1.19 17.00 4.67
C ILE A 29 -0.17 16.01 4.11
N ALA A 30 1.10 16.17 4.51
CA ALA A 30 2.13 15.18 4.16
C ALA A 30 1.75 13.80 4.73
N PRO A 31 2.13 12.70 4.06
CA PRO A 31 1.96 11.36 4.62
C PRO A 31 2.53 11.26 6.04
N VAL A 32 1.90 10.49 6.93
CA VAL A 32 2.28 10.43 8.36
C VAL A 32 3.71 9.95 8.64
N HIS A 33 4.41 9.38 7.66
CA HIS A 33 5.80 8.98 7.78
C HIS A 33 6.80 10.06 7.36
N GLU A 34 6.30 11.16 6.77
CA GLU A 34 7.03 12.37 6.41
C GLU A 34 6.77 13.52 7.40
N LEU A 35 5.75 13.42 8.25
CA LEU A 35 5.48 14.42 9.29
C LEU A 35 6.60 14.46 10.33
N GLU A 36 6.94 15.66 10.77
CA GLU A 36 7.97 15.94 11.77
C GLU A 36 7.38 16.67 12.99
N ALA A 37 8.18 16.80 14.05
CA ALA A 37 7.76 17.49 15.27
C ALA A 37 7.35 18.96 15.02
N ALA A 38 7.99 19.62 14.05
CA ALA A 38 7.70 21.00 13.68
C ALA A 38 6.31 21.18 13.04
N ASP A 39 5.72 20.12 12.46
CA ASP A 39 4.40 20.19 11.83
C ASP A 39 3.25 20.08 12.85
N MET A 40 3.54 19.62 14.07
CA MET A 40 2.52 19.14 15.01
C MET A 40 1.56 20.23 15.49
N GLU A 41 2.03 21.47 15.67
CA GLU A 41 1.17 22.57 16.09
C GLU A 41 0.07 22.85 15.06
N TRP A 42 0.46 23.10 13.81
CA TRP A 42 -0.48 23.32 12.70
C TRP A 42 -1.34 22.09 12.43
N PHE A 43 -0.74 20.91 12.39
CA PHE A 43 -1.44 19.67 12.08
C PHE A 43 -2.56 19.36 13.09
N LEU A 44 -2.25 19.48 14.39
CA LEU A 44 -3.23 19.20 15.44
C LEU A 44 -4.32 20.28 15.50
N ASP A 45 -4.00 21.55 15.23
CA ASP A 45 -5.02 22.60 15.08
C ASP A 45 -5.96 22.29 13.91
N LEU A 46 -5.40 21.93 12.76
CA LEU A 46 -6.19 21.57 11.57
C LEU A 46 -7.13 20.39 11.85
N VAL A 47 -6.64 19.34 12.51
CA VAL A 47 -7.46 18.18 12.92
C VAL A 47 -8.56 18.59 13.90
N ALA A 48 -8.26 19.46 14.87
CA ALA A 48 -9.23 19.90 15.88
C ALA A 48 -10.41 20.66 15.26
N ARG A 49 -10.18 21.41 14.17
CA ARG A 49 -11.21 22.20 13.47
C ARG A 49 -11.99 21.43 12.40
N ALA A 50 -11.61 20.18 12.10
CA ALA A 50 -12.22 19.42 11.01
C ALA A 50 -13.74 19.24 11.20
N ASP A 51 -14.50 19.35 10.11
CA ASP A 51 -15.90 18.90 10.06
C ASP A 51 -15.97 17.40 9.79
N VAL A 52 -15.05 16.92 8.93
CA VAL A 52 -14.89 15.51 8.56
C VAL A 52 -13.42 15.10 8.67
N LEU A 53 -13.16 14.00 9.39
CA LEU A 53 -11.85 13.37 9.48
C LEU A 53 -11.90 12.00 8.80
N VAL A 54 -11.19 11.86 7.67
CA VAL A 54 -10.94 10.57 7.04
C VAL A 54 -9.54 10.11 7.42
N THR A 55 -9.39 8.92 7.97
CA THR A 55 -8.08 8.50 8.46
C THR A 55 -7.82 7.02 8.26
N GLN A 56 -6.56 6.67 8.03
CA GLN A 56 -6.10 5.28 8.11
C GLN A 56 -5.85 4.87 9.56
N PRO A 57 -5.87 3.56 9.89
CA PRO A 57 -5.37 3.07 11.16
C PRO A 57 -3.88 3.37 11.32
N ILE A 58 -3.56 4.23 12.29
CA ILE A 58 -2.20 4.67 12.64
C ILE A 58 -1.98 4.37 14.11
N ARG A 59 -0.88 3.69 14.43
CA ARG A 59 -0.51 3.40 15.82
C ARG A 59 -0.27 4.71 16.58
N ASP A 60 -0.59 4.70 17.87
CA ASP A 60 -0.21 5.81 18.74
C ASP A 60 1.30 5.99 18.77
N ASN A 61 1.72 7.24 18.89
CA ASN A 61 3.13 7.63 18.95
C ASN A 61 3.91 7.10 17.73
N TYR A 62 3.27 7.00 16.56
CA TYR A 62 3.95 6.59 15.34
C TYR A 62 5.12 7.56 15.08
N ARG A 63 6.34 7.01 15.09
CA ARG A 63 7.60 7.78 14.98
C ARG A 63 7.78 8.85 16.07
N GLY A 64 7.21 8.62 17.26
CA GLY A 64 7.29 9.56 18.39
C GLY A 64 6.32 10.73 18.29
N LEU A 65 5.44 10.76 17.29
CA LEU A 65 4.50 11.86 17.05
C LEU A 65 3.06 11.48 17.46
N PRO A 66 2.25 12.44 17.95
CA PRO A 66 0.87 12.22 18.37
C PRO A 66 -0.13 12.08 17.20
N VAL A 67 0.25 11.34 16.16
CA VAL A 67 -0.53 11.18 14.92
C VAL A 67 -1.39 9.90 14.91
N GLY A 68 -1.41 9.13 16.00
CA GLY A 68 -2.18 7.91 16.10
C GLY A 68 -3.68 8.16 15.95
N THR A 69 -4.42 7.23 15.34
CA THR A 69 -5.86 7.39 15.09
C THR A 69 -6.64 7.68 16.39
N ARG A 70 -6.21 7.11 17.52
CA ARG A 70 -6.80 7.36 18.83
C ARG A 70 -6.36 8.69 19.45
N GLN A 71 -5.28 9.30 18.97
CA GLN A 71 -4.72 10.57 19.45
C GLN A 71 -5.25 11.79 18.69
N LEU A 72 -5.71 11.61 17.44
CA LEU A 72 -6.38 12.66 16.66
C LEU A 72 -7.70 13.07 17.34
N ARG A 73 -7.70 14.06 18.24
CA ARG A 73 -8.89 14.54 18.95
C ARG A 73 -9.64 15.56 18.11
N THR A 74 -10.93 15.33 17.88
CA THR A 74 -11.80 16.22 17.10
C THR A 74 -13.27 15.87 17.36
N SER A 75 -14.18 16.82 17.18
CA SER A 75 -15.62 16.59 17.11
C SER A 75 -16.12 16.22 15.70
N ALA A 76 -15.22 16.18 14.71
CA ALA A 76 -15.53 15.84 13.32
C ALA A 76 -16.25 14.49 13.20
N ARG A 77 -17.08 14.38 12.14
CA ARG A 77 -17.53 13.06 11.70
C ARG A 77 -16.32 12.28 11.18
N ARG A 78 -16.09 11.10 11.75
CA ARG A 78 -14.92 10.27 11.45
C ARG A 78 -15.28 9.10 10.55
N VAL A 79 -14.50 8.90 9.49
CA VAL A 79 -14.52 7.69 8.67
C VAL A 79 -13.12 7.08 8.64
N VAL A 80 -13.01 5.79 8.91
CA VAL A 80 -11.73 5.08 8.84
C VAL A 80 -11.64 4.35 7.50
N VAL A 81 -10.53 4.49 6.80
CA VAL A 81 -10.28 3.80 5.52
C VAL A 81 -9.15 2.78 5.68
N PRO A 82 -9.20 1.63 4.98
CA PRO A 82 -8.13 0.65 5.07
C PRO A 82 -6.82 1.22 4.50
N VAL A 83 -5.68 0.76 5.04
CA VAL A 83 -4.40 0.93 4.36
C VAL A 83 -4.36 -0.07 3.20
N LEU A 84 -4.64 0.39 1.99
CA LEU A 84 -4.79 -0.46 0.82
C LEU A 84 -3.48 -1.19 0.52
N ARG A 85 -3.57 -2.52 0.40
CA ARG A 85 -2.51 -3.41 -0.04
C ARG A 85 -3.08 -4.55 -0.87
N PHE A 86 -2.48 -4.84 -2.02
CA PHE A 86 -2.88 -5.93 -2.90
C PHE A 86 -1.66 -6.43 -3.69
N ASP A 87 -1.37 -7.73 -3.61
CA ASP A 87 -0.20 -8.36 -4.21
C ASP A 87 -0.57 -9.43 -5.26
N GLY A 88 -1.84 -9.52 -5.67
CA GLY A 88 -2.31 -10.56 -6.58
C GLY A 88 -1.56 -10.60 -7.93
N LEU A 89 -1.22 -9.43 -8.48
CA LEU A 89 -0.46 -9.31 -9.74
C LEU A 89 1.04 -9.13 -9.54
N MET A 90 1.50 -9.03 -8.29
CA MET A 90 2.91 -8.84 -7.90
C MET A 90 3.26 -9.78 -6.73
N PRO A 91 3.06 -11.10 -6.87
CA PRO A 91 3.02 -12.04 -5.74
C PRO A 91 4.32 -12.12 -4.95
N HIS A 92 5.44 -11.78 -5.60
CA HIS A 92 6.77 -11.77 -5.01
C HIS A 92 7.13 -10.46 -4.31
N GLN A 93 6.40 -9.37 -4.57
CA GLN A 93 6.71 -8.06 -4.00
C GLN A 93 6.32 -8.01 -2.51
N ALA A 94 7.18 -7.41 -1.70
CA ALA A 94 7.01 -7.38 -0.25
C ALA A 94 7.43 -6.03 0.34
N ILE A 95 6.73 -5.62 1.40
CA ILE A 95 7.20 -4.60 2.33
C ILE A 95 7.68 -5.35 3.58
N ILE A 96 8.94 -5.14 3.93
CA ILE A 96 9.58 -5.71 5.12
C ILE A 96 10.14 -4.52 5.89
N ARG A 97 9.86 -4.46 7.18
CA ARG A 97 10.39 -3.41 8.04
C ARG A 97 11.61 -4.00 8.73
N ASP A 98 12.76 -3.36 8.57
CA ASP A 98 13.95 -3.76 9.30
C ASP A 98 13.67 -3.64 10.81
N PRO A 99 13.94 -4.68 11.62
CA PRO A 99 13.77 -4.63 13.07
C PRO A 99 14.58 -3.52 13.74
N ASP A 100 15.78 -3.22 13.22
CA ASP A 100 16.71 -2.24 13.79
C ASP A 100 16.43 -0.83 13.26
N ASP A 101 15.98 -0.73 12.00
CA ASP A 101 15.53 0.54 11.40
C ASP A 101 14.27 0.38 10.52
N PRO A 102 13.06 0.46 11.11
CA PRO A 102 11.82 0.30 10.36
C PRO A 102 11.60 1.34 9.24
N SER A 103 12.39 2.42 9.21
CA SER A 103 12.33 3.44 8.17
C SER A 103 13.06 3.07 6.89
N LEU A 104 13.99 2.13 6.98
CA LEU A 104 14.89 1.78 5.90
C LEU A 104 14.15 1.07 4.77
N ASN A 105 14.38 1.54 3.54
CA ASN A 105 13.90 0.91 2.32
C ASN A 105 15.05 0.10 1.67
N PRO A 106 14.76 -0.98 0.93
CA PRO A 106 15.78 -1.64 0.13
C PRO A 106 16.29 -0.71 -0.99
N PRO A 107 17.52 -0.93 -1.50
CA PRO A 107 18.10 -0.10 -2.54
C PRO A 107 17.40 -0.26 -3.89
N VAL A 108 17.60 0.74 -4.76
CA VAL A 108 17.10 0.87 -6.15
C VAL A 108 15.59 1.06 -6.25
N VAL A 109 14.79 0.16 -5.65
CA VAL A 109 13.32 0.30 -5.54
C VAL A 109 12.89 0.06 -4.09
N PRO A 110 11.86 0.77 -3.58
CA PRO A 110 11.48 0.71 -2.16
C PRO A 110 10.63 -0.53 -1.81
N TYR A 111 10.88 -1.66 -2.47
CA TYR A 111 10.18 -2.93 -2.26
C TYR A 111 11.16 -4.09 -2.29
N HIS A 112 10.93 -5.04 -1.40
CA HIS A 112 11.66 -6.30 -1.38
C HIS A 112 11.04 -7.28 -2.38
N ASP A 113 11.85 -8.20 -2.89
CA ASP A 113 11.39 -9.36 -3.66
C ASP A 113 11.62 -10.65 -2.86
N LEU A 114 10.56 -11.44 -2.67
CA LEU A 114 10.61 -12.67 -1.88
C LEU A 114 11.56 -13.71 -2.46
N ARG A 115 11.76 -13.77 -3.78
CA ARG A 115 12.71 -14.70 -4.42
C ARG A 115 14.14 -14.29 -4.11
N THR A 116 14.40 -12.98 -4.11
CA THR A 116 15.71 -12.42 -3.71
C THR A 116 15.97 -12.62 -2.22
N LEU A 117 14.94 -12.44 -1.38
CA LEU A 117 15.03 -12.68 0.07
C LEU A 117 15.36 -14.14 0.40
N VAL A 118 14.70 -15.12 -0.22
CA VAL A 118 15.02 -16.55 0.02
C VAL A 118 16.41 -16.92 -0.51
N THR A 119 16.83 -16.31 -1.62
CA THR A 119 18.21 -16.48 -2.14
C THR A 119 19.23 -15.94 -1.14
N ALA A 120 18.99 -14.76 -0.55
CA ALA A 120 19.86 -14.19 0.48
C ALA A 120 19.94 -15.07 1.74
N ALA A 121 18.89 -15.83 2.03
CA ALA A 121 18.86 -16.81 3.10
C ALA A 121 19.56 -18.14 2.78
N GLY A 122 20.12 -18.29 1.57
CA GLY A 122 20.87 -19.47 1.15
C GLY A 122 20.05 -20.56 0.46
N HIS A 123 18.78 -20.30 0.12
CA HIS A 123 17.97 -21.24 -0.64
C HIS A 123 18.24 -21.11 -2.15
N ALA A 124 18.17 -22.24 -2.85
CA ALA A 124 18.24 -22.27 -4.30
C ALA A 124 16.96 -21.66 -4.91
N PRO A 125 17.03 -21.10 -6.13
CA PRO A 125 15.84 -20.67 -6.86
C PRO A 125 14.84 -21.82 -7.01
N ALA A 126 13.60 -21.60 -6.59
CA ALA A 126 12.52 -22.57 -6.72
C ALA A 126 11.93 -22.61 -8.15
N ALA A 127 11.18 -23.67 -8.44
CA ALA A 127 10.35 -23.73 -9.63
C ALA A 127 9.25 -22.65 -9.61
N PRO A 128 8.76 -22.19 -10.76
CA PRO A 128 7.64 -21.25 -10.82
C PRO A 128 6.40 -21.75 -10.05
N PRO A 129 5.67 -20.88 -9.32
CA PRO A 129 4.45 -21.27 -8.63
C PRO A 129 3.38 -21.80 -9.60
N SER A 130 2.56 -22.74 -9.14
CA SER A 130 1.42 -23.21 -9.93
C SER A 130 0.32 -22.13 -10.05
N PRO A 131 -0.56 -22.18 -11.07
CA PRO A 131 -1.69 -21.26 -11.17
C PRO A 131 -2.58 -21.23 -9.91
N ASP A 132 -2.76 -22.38 -9.25
CA ASP A 132 -3.54 -22.45 -8.01
C ASP A 132 -2.83 -21.77 -6.83
N ALA A 133 -1.50 -21.87 -6.74
CA ALA A 133 -0.72 -21.13 -5.76
C ALA A 133 -0.84 -19.61 -5.97
N LEU A 134 -0.85 -19.15 -7.23
CA LEU A 134 -1.00 -17.74 -7.57
C LEU A 134 -2.40 -17.20 -7.23
N ARG A 135 -3.46 -17.95 -7.56
CA ARG A 135 -4.83 -17.62 -7.12
C ARG A 135 -4.95 -17.58 -5.61
N ARG A 136 -4.33 -18.55 -4.91
CA ARG A 136 -4.31 -18.57 -3.44
C ARG A 136 -3.56 -17.37 -2.88
N ALA A 137 -2.45 -16.94 -3.48
CA ALA A 137 -1.72 -15.75 -3.05
C ALA A 137 -2.60 -14.48 -3.15
N ALA A 138 -3.29 -14.28 -4.27
CA ALA A 138 -4.23 -13.17 -4.43
C ALA A 138 -5.36 -13.22 -3.37
N ALA A 139 -5.95 -14.40 -3.14
CA ALA A 139 -6.97 -14.58 -2.11
C ALA A 139 -6.45 -14.29 -0.68
N MET A 140 -5.21 -14.66 -0.38
CA MET A 140 -4.56 -14.30 0.89
C MET A 140 -4.45 -12.77 1.04
N SER A 141 -4.14 -12.04 -0.04
CA SER A 141 -4.09 -10.57 -0.04
C SER A 141 -5.43 -9.95 0.37
N VAL A 142 -6.51 -10.38 -0.30
CA VAL A 142 -7.86 -9.89 -0.04
C VAL A 142 -8.28 -10.20 1.39
N GLU A 143 -8.00 -11.42 1.86
CA GLU A 143 -8.29 -11.83 3.24
C GLU A 143 -7.53 -11.00 4.29
N GLN A 144 -6.28 -10.62 4.01
CA GLN A 144 -5.53 -9.72 4.88
C GLN A 144 -6.15 -8.32 4.95
N ILE A 145 -6.78 -7.84 3.88
CA ILE A 145 -7.54 -6.59 3.89
C ILE A 145 -8.84 -6.77 4.69
N ARG A 146 -9.64 -7.83 4.43
CA ARG A 146 -10.85 -8.12 5.20
C ARG A 146 -10.62 -8.13 6.71
N ARG A 147 -9.55 -8.79 7.16
CA ARG A 147 -9.17 -8.83 8.58
C ARG A 147 -8.86 -7.44 9.14
N ARG A 148 -8.20 -6.57 8.37
CA ARG A 148 -7.89 -5.20 8.80
C ARG A 148 -9.12 -4.31 8.81
N GLU A 149 -10.01 -4.47 7.83
CA GLU A 149 -11.29 -3.77 7.77
C GLU A 149 -12.11 -4.09 9.02
N GLN A 150 -12.25 -5.37 9.37
CA GLN A 150 -12.94 -5.82 10.57
C GLN A 150 -12.25 -5.33 11.86
N ALA A 151 -10.93 -5.46 11.95
CA ALA A 151 -10.18 -5.10 13.17
C ALA A 151 -10.22 -3.59 13.47
N HIS A 152 -10.36 -2.75 12.45
CA HIS A 152 -10.33 -1.30 12.60
C HIS A 152 -11.66 -0.60 12.29
N GLY A 153 -12.71 -1.36 11.93
CA GLY A 153 -14.01 -0.80 11.53
C GLY A 153 -13.87 0.16 10.35
N THR A 154 -13.07 -0.20 9.34
CA THR A 154 -12.90 0.67 8.16
C THR A 154 -14.04 0.47 7.18
N VAL A 155 -14.17 1.39 6.21
CA VAL A 155 -14.95 1.11 5.01
C VAL A 155 -14.45 -0.17 4.32
N VAL A 156 -15.36 -0.91 3.72
CA VAL A 156 -15.06 -2.16 3.02
C VAL A 156 -14.63 -1.86 1.58
N VAL A 157 -13.43 -2.32 1.21
CA VAL A 157 -12.82 -2.25 -0.12
C VAL A 157 -12.39 -3.63 -0.62
N SER A 158 -12.26 -4.61 0.27
CA SER A 158 -11.84 -5.98 -0.06
C SER A 158 -12.67 -6.64 -1.14
N ASP A 159 -13.97 -6.33 -1.23
CA ASP A 159 -14.87 -6.82 -2.28
C ASP A 159 -14.47 -6.32 -3.67
N TYR A 160 -14.01 -5.06 -3.79
CA TYR A 160 -13.45 -4.56 -5.04
C TYR A 160 -12.15 -5.26 -5.41
N LEU A 161 -11.32 -5.63 -4.44
CA LEU A 161 -10.05 -6.31 -4.71
C LEU A 161 -10.23 -7.70 -5.32
N GLU A 162 -11.41 -8.32 -5.17
CA GLU A 162 -11.75 -9.59 -5.84
C GLU A 162 -11.83 -9.46 -7.37
N THR A 163 -11.92 -8.23 -7.89
CA THR A 163 -11.85 -7.94 -9.33
C THR A 163 -10.43 -7.97 -9.89
N ASN A 164 -9.42 -8.19 -9.05
CA ASN A 164 -7.99 -8.19 -9.38
C ASN A 164 -7.53 -6.90 -10.09
N PRO A 165 -7.64 -5.73 -9.42
CA PRO A 165 -7.27 -4.45 -10.02
C PRO A 165 -5.76 -4.37 -10.33
N VAL A 166 -5.41 -3.57 -11.35
CA VAL A 166 -4.03 -3.42 -11.83
C VAL A 166 -3.36 -2.22 -11.17
N TRP A 167 -2.72 -2.46 -10.04
CA TRP A 167 -2.05 -1.41 -9.27
C TRP A 167 -0.64 -1.08 -9.79
N HIS A 168 -0.09 0.05 -9.35
CA HIS A 168 1.27 0.46 -9.65
C HIS A 168 2.29 -0.38 -8.87
N THR A 169 2.03 -0.55 -7.57
CA THR A 169 2.81 -1.39 -6.66
C THR A 169 1.85 -2.01 -5.63
N VAL A 170 2.34 -2.89 -4.75
CA VAL A 170 1.49 -3.58 -3.75
C VAL A 170 0.75 -2.66 -2.79
N ASN A 171 1.09 -1.37 -2.70
CA ASN A 171 0.43 -0.38 -1.85
C ASN A 171 0.10 0.93 -2.57
N HIS A 172 0.31 1.02 -3.89
CA HIS A 172 -0.03 2.17 -4.72
C HIS A 172 -1.18 1.77 -5.65
N PRO A 173 -2.44 1.85 -5.17
CA PRO A 173 -3.63 1.53 -5.95
C PRO A 173 -3.78 2.43 -7.17
N ASP A 174 -4.46 1.88 -8.19
CA ASP A 174 -4.95 2.65 -9.32
C ASP A 174 -6.06 3.63 -8.90
N ASN A 175 -6.35 4.59 -9.78
CA ASN A 175 -7.42 5.56 -9.56
C ASN A 175 -8.79 4.91 -9.36
N ALA A 176 -9.08 3.79 -10.04
CA ALA A 176 -10.38 3.12 -9.95
C ALA A 176 -10.61 2.52 -8.55
N THR A 177 -9.61 1.86 -7.97
CA THR A 177 -9.66 1.38 -6.58
C THR A 177 -9.82 2.55 -5.61
N LEU A 178 -9.05 3.63 -5.81
CA LEU A 178 -9.12 4.81 -4.93
C LEU A 178 -10.49 5.48 -5.00
N ALA A 179 -11.08 5.60 -6.19
CA ALA A 179 -12.42 6.15 -6.40
C ALA A 179 -13.49 5.26 -5.74
N PHE A 180 -13.34 3.94 -5.82
CA PHE A 180 -14.22 3.01 -5.10
C PHE A 180 -14.13 3.20 -3.58
N MET A 181 -12.92 3.32 -3.02
CA MET A 181 -12.77 3.61 -1.59
C MET A 181 -13.39 4.95 -1.21
N ALA A 182 -13.20 6.00 -2.03
CA ALA A 182 -13.79 7.30 -1.80
C ALA A 182 -15.33 7.27 -1.86
N SER A 183 -15.95 6.49 -2.76
CA SER A 183 -17.41 6.35 -2.80
C SER A 183 -17.96 5.68 -1.54
N ARG A 184 -17.23 4.71 -0.96
CA ARG A 184 -17.59 4.13 0.34
C ARG A 184 -17.49 5.14 1.48
N VAL A 185 -16.50 6.03 1.45
CA VAL A 185 -16.42 7.14 2.41
C VAL A 185 -17.62 8.07 2.25
N LEU A 186 -18.00 8.44 1.02
CA LEU A 186 -19.17 9.29 0.77
C LEU A 186 -20.47 8.63 1.25
N GLN A 187 -20.63 7.33 1.01
CA GLN A 187 -21.76 6.55 1.52
C GLN A 187 -21.82 6.58 3.06
N GLU A 188 -20.70 6.34 3.74
CA GLU A 188 -20.61 6.47 5.20
C GLU A 188 -20.89 7.89 5.70
N LEU A 189 -20.71 8.90 4.85
CA LEU A 189 -21.07 10.30 5.12
C LEU A 189 -22.52 10.63 4.75
N GLY A 190 -23.27 9.71 4.15
CA GLY A 190 -24.64 9.96 3.67
C GLY A 190 -24.70 10.92 2.47
N LEU A 191 -23.64 10.96 1.66
CA LEU A 191 -23.54 11.75 0.42
C LEU A 191 -23.68 10.80 -0.78
N SER A 192 -24.42 11.23 -1.80
CA SER A 192 -24.76 10.39 -2.97
C SER A 192 -23.92 10.68 -4.21
N ASP A 193 -23.09 11.72 -4.20
CA ASP A 193 -22.25 12.10 -5.32
C ASP A 193 -21.13 11.08 -5.57
N GLU A 194 -20.69 10.98 -6.82
CA GLU A 194 -19.60 10.08 -7.21
C GLU A 194 -18.27 10.85 -7.27
N PRO A 195 -17.18 10.29 -6.75
CA PRO A 195 -15.86 10.89 -6.87
C PRO A 195 -15.39 10.80 -8.33
N VAL A 196 -14.77 11.89 -8.82
CA VAL A 196 -14.24 11.98 -10.18
C VAL A 196 -12.72 11.87 -10.11
N ALA A 197 -12.19 10.79 -10.66
CA ALA A 197 -10.75 10.60 -10.78
C ALA A 197 -10.16 11.62 -11.79
N PRO A 198 -8.92 12.10 -11.56
CA PRO A 198 -8.23 12.92 -12.55
C PRO A 198 -7.86 12.12 -13.80
N ASP A 199 -7.46 12.82 -14.87
CA ASP A 199 -7.00 12.26 -16.15
C ASP A 199 -5.58 11.68 -16.11
N TYR A 200 -4.92 11.69 -14.94
CA TYR A 200 -3.64 11.08 -14.69
C TYR A 200 -3.73 10.07 -13.55
N GLU A 201 -2.93 9.00 -13.61
CA GLU A 201 -2.84 8.04 -12.51
C GLU A 201 -2.12 8.64 -11.30
N MET A 202 -2.82 8.68 -10.15
CA MET A 202 -2.24 9.05 -8.86
C MET A 202 -1.40 7.90 -8.31
N LEU A 203 -0.41 8.20 -7.45
CA LEU A 203 0.51 7.20 -6.86
C LEU A 203 1.39 6.40 -7.85
N GLY A 204 1.18 6.53 -9.16
CA GLY A 204 1.95 5.84 -10.20
C GLY A 204 3.29 6.48 -10.56
N GLY A 205 4.01 7.04 -9.57
CA GLY A 205 5.39 7.50 -9.77
C GLY A 205 6.35 6.35 -10.11
N LEU A 206 6.01 5.13 -9.69
CA LEU A 206 6.76 3.91 -9.92
C LEU A 206 5.80 2.77 -10.23
N ASP A 207 6.03 2.08 -11.33
CA ASP A 207 5.31 0.87 -11.73
C ASP A 207 6.18 -0.35 -11.52
N ALA A 208 5.66 -1.32 -10.78
CA ALA A 208 6.24 -2.64 -10.65
C ALA A 208 5.86 -3.54 -11.84
N PRO A 209 6.70 -4.54 -12.17
CA PRO A 209 6.34 -5.55 -13.14
C PRO A 209 5.16 -6.39 -12.62
N VAL A 210 4.17 -6.57 -13.48
CA VAL A 210 3.08 -7.54 -13.31
C VAL A 210 3.62 -8.92 -13.69
N ASP A 211 3.42 -9.88 -12.81
CA ASP A 211 3.78 -11.27 -13.06
C ASP A 211 2.81 -11.88 -14.07
N ALA A 212 3.32 -12.27 -15.24
CA ALA A 212 2.50 -12.77 -16.35
C ALA A 212 1.73 -14.04 -15.96
N ALA A 213 2.34 -14.95 -15.20
CA ALA A 213 1.67 -16.17 -14.77
C ALA A 213 0.56 -15.85 -13.75
N ALA A 214 0.76 -14.85 -12.88
CA ALA A 214 -0.27 -14.38 -11.97
C ALA A 214 -1.43 -13.72 -12.71
N ALA A 215 -1.13 -12.87 -13.70
CA ALA A 215 -2.12 -12.24 -14.55
C ALA A 215 -2.96 -13.28 -15.30
N ASP A 216 -2.32 -14.27 -15.93
CA ASP A 216 -2.99 -15.39 -16.60
C ASP A 216 -3.86 -16.21 -15.63
N ALA A 217 -3.33 -16.56 -14.45
CA ALA A 217 -4.05 -17.35 -13.46
C ALA A 217 -5.31 -16.63 -12.92
N LEU A 218 -5.28 -15.30 -12.87
CA LEU A 218 -6.36 -14.42 -12.42
C LEU A 218 -7.26 -13.92 -13.55
N GLY A 219 -6.95 -14.24 -14.81
CA GLY A 219 -7.72 -13.81 -15.97
C GLY A 219 -7.60 -12.31 -16.27
N VAL A 220 -6.49 -11.68 -15.89
CA VAL A 220 -6.23 -10.25 -16.09
C VAL A 220 -5.30 -10.07 -17.28
N SER A 221 -5.67 -9.21 -18.23
CA SER A 221 -4.81 -8.83 -19.35
C SER A 221 -4.10 -7.52 -19.05
N VAL A 222 -2.77 -7.52 -19.08
CA VAL A 222 -1.94 -6.33 -18.86
C VAL A 222 -0.85 -6.26 -19.92
N THR A 223 -0.68 -5.10 -20.56
CA THR A 223 0.38 -4.87 -21.56
C THR A 223 1.37 -3.82 -21.05
N GLY A 224 2.65 -3.95 -21.44
CA GLY A 224 3.69 -2.95 -21.13
C GLY A 224 4.11 -2.83 -19.66
N ARG A 225 3.75 -3.82 -18.82
CA ARG A 225 4.03 -3.87 -17.38
C ARG A 225 4.94 -5.06 -17.01
N ASP A 226 5.93 -5.37 -17.82
CA ASP A 226 6.87 -6.48 -17.61
C ASP A 226 8.16 -6.09 -16.88
N GLN A 227 8.38 -4.79 -16.68
CA GLN A 227 9.58 -4.23 -16.05
C GLN A 227 9.23 -3.20 -14.99
N TRP A 228 10.16 -2.97 -14.06
CA TRP A 228 10.11 -1.80 -13.19
C TRP A 228 10.27 -0.54 -14.03
N ARG A 229 9.39 0.45 -13.82
CA ARG A 229 9.43 1.71 -14.57
C ARG A 229 9.18 2.89 -13.64
N GLU A 230 10.08 3.86 -13.66
CA GLU A 230 9.85 5.16 -13.04
C GLU A 230 9.15 6.09 -14.03
N ARG A 231 8.10 6.77 -13.59
CA ARG A 231 7.38 7.73 -14.44
C ARG A 231 8.29 8.91 -14.77
N GLY A 232 8.67 9.02 -16.03
CA GLY A 232 9.61 10.04 -16.51
C GLY A 232 11.10 9.66 -16.35
N GLY A 233 11.41 8.58 -15.63
CA GLY A 233 12.77 8.07 -15.42
C GLY A 233 13.14 6.85 -16.29
N GLY A 234 12.14 6.15 -16.84
CA GLY A 234 12.35 5.02 -17.76
C GLY A 234 12.36 3.66 -17.07
N VAL A 235 13.01 2.67 -17.70
CA VAL A 235 13.11 1.30 -17.18
C VAL A 235 14.20 1.21 -16.11
N ILE A 236 13.91 0.50 -15.02
CA ILE A 236 14.88 0.15 -13.98
C ILE A 236 15.30 -1.31 -14.17
N ASP A 237 16.61 -1.57 -14.19
CA ASP A 237 17.15 -2.90 -14.46
C ASP A 237 16.88 -3.87 -13.30
N ALA A 238 16.27 -5.02 -13.61
CA ALA A 238 15.97 -6.06 -12.64
C ALA A 238 17.24 -6.72 -12.06
N ASP A 239 18.31 -6.81 -12.85
CA ASP A 239 19.58 -7.36 -12.38
C ASP A 239 20.30 -6.41 -11.43
N GLU A 240 20.21 -5.10 -11.68
CA GLU A 240 20.69 -4.07 -10.76
C GLU A 240 19.94 -4.14 -9.42
N ILE A 241 18.60 -4.19 -9.45
CA ILE A 241 17.77 -4.34 -8.24
C ILE A 241 18.20 -5.57 -7.45
N ARG A 242 18.29 -6.73 -8.11
CA ARG A 242 18.64 -8.00 -7.46
C ARG A 242 20.04 -7.94 -6.85
N ALA A 243 21.04 -7.47 -7.59
CA ALA A 243 22.42 -7.40 -7.11
C ALA A 243 22.55 -6.46 -5.89
N ALA A 244 21.96 -5.26 -5.97
CA ALA A 244 21.98 -4.29 -4.89
C ALA A 244 21.24 -4.79 -3.64
N GLN A 245 20.10 -5.46 -3.82
CA GLN A 245 19.35 -6.01 -2.69
C GLN A 245 20.06 -7.20 -2.03
N LEU A 246 20.74 -8.06 -2.78
CA LEU A 246 21.56 -9.15 -2.20
C LEU A 246 22.72 -8.61 -1.36
N GLU A 247 23.40 -7.56 -1.82
CA GLU A 247 24.42 -6.83 -1.04
C GLU A 247 23.82 -6.30 0.27
N PHE A 248 22.69 -5.60 0.16
CA PHE A 248 21.97 -5.03 1.28
C PHE A 248 21.56 -6.07 2.33
N TYR A 249 21.10 -7.25 1.90
CA TYR A 249 20.71 -8.34 2.81
C TYR A 249 21.90 -9.01 3.49
N ARG A 250 23.06 -9.09 2.84
CA ARG A 250 24.26 -9.72 3.43
C ARG A 250 24.71 -9.00 4.69
N GLU A 251 24.57 -7.68 4.71
CA GLU A 251 24.87 -6.84 5.87
C GLU A 251 23.77 -6.89 6.95
N ARG A 252 22.60 -7.46 6.64
CA ARG A 252 21.38 -7.38 7.47
C ARG A 252 20.71 -8.75 7.65
N PRO A 253 21.37 -9.73 8.29
CA PRO A 253 20.79 -11.06 8.51
C PRO A 253 19.52 -11.05 9.38
N ALA A 254 19.40 -10.10 10.32
CA ALA A 254 18.20 -9.93 11.14
C ALA A 254 16.98 -9.51 10.31
N LEU A 255 17.15 -8.62 9.33
CA LEU A 255 16.12 -8.25 8.36
C LEU A 255 15.69 -9.46 7.52
N VAL A 256 16.65 -10.27 7.06
CA VAL A 256 16.35 -11.49 6.28
C VAL A 256 15.50 -12.45 7.10
N ALA A 257 15.93 -12.77 8.32
CA ALA A 257 15.19 -13.66 9.22
C ALA A 257 13.79 -13.11 9.54
N HIS A 258 13.68 -11.81 9.82
CA HIS A 258 12.39 -11.15 10.03
C HIS A 258 11.48 -11.24 8.81
N GLY A 259 12.02 -10.97 7.62
CA GLY A 259 11.30 -11.07 6.35
C GLY A 259 10.75 -12.47 6.10
N LEU A 260 11.58 -13.50 6.28
CA LEU A 260 11.20 -14.90 6.14
C LEU A 260 10.06 -15.27 7.10
N GLN A 261 10.18 -14.90 8.37
CA GLN A 261 9.13 -15.14 9.36
C GLN A 261 7.84 -14.40 9.01
N ARG A 262 7.95 -13.11 8.67
CA ARG A 262 6.80 -12.24 8.39
C ARG A 262 6.00 -12.70 7.18
N HIS A 263 6.66 -13.29 6.18
CA HIS A 263 6.06 -13.73 4.91
C HIS A 263 6.02 -15.25 4.75
N ALA A 264 6.24 -16.02 5.82
CA ALA A 264 6.37 -17.47 5.78
C ALA A 264 5.20 -18.18 5.08
N GLU A 265 3.96 -17.78 5.35
CA GLU A 265 2.79 -18.40 4.73
C GLU A 265 2.76 -18.17 3.21
N ARG A 266 3.11 -16.96 2.76
CA ARG A 266 3.13 -16.60 1.33
C ARG A 266 4.30 -17.27 0.63
N ILE A 267 5.47 -17.32 1.26
CA ILE A 267 6.66 -18.03 0.80
C ILE A 267 6.36 -19.52 0.61
N ALA A 268 5.74 -20.16 1.60
CA ALA A 268 5.35 -21.57 1.54
C ALA A 268 4.30 -21.83 0.45
N ASN A 269 3.28 -20.97 0.36
CA ASN A 269 2.26 -21.04 -0.68
C ASN A 269 2.84 -21.00 -2.10
N LEU A 270 3.78 -20.08 -2.32
CA LEU A 270 4.44 -19.89 -3.60
C LEU A 270 5.55 -20.94 -3.87
N GLY A 271 5.82 -21.83 -2.90
CA GLY A 271 6.84 -22.88 -3.03
C GLY A 271 8.27 -22.34 -3.14
N LEU A 272 8.58 -21.18 -2.53
CA LEU A 272 9.88 -20.51 -2.72
C LEU A 272 11.03 -21.10 -1.90
N LEU A 273 10.75 -22.00 -0.96
CA LEU A 273 11.75 -22.74 -0.21
C LEU A 273 11.82 -24.14 -0.81
N ALA A 274 12.80 -24.35 -1.69
CA ALA A 274 13.21 -25.66 -2.18
C ALA A 274 14.30 -26.26 -1.27
#